data_AF-E4Y7U9-F1
#
_entry.id   AF-E4Y7U9-F1
#
_cell.length_a   1.000
_cell.length_b   1.000
_cell.length_c   1.000
_cell.angle_alpha   90.00
_cell.angle_beta   90.00
_cell.angle_gamma   90.00
#
_symmetry.space_group_name_H-M   'P 1'
#
loop_
_entity.id
_entity.type
_entity.pdbx_description
1 polymer ?
#
loop_
_entity_poly.entity_id
_entity_poly.type
_entity_poly.pdbx_seq_one_letter_code
_entity_poly.pdbx_strand_id
1 'polypeptide(L)'
;MLTEFCLLSALTLNSDEREVLRDEINEWMKLFLPKLERESTRTEKCRLIASVERYEFGRILLAREWQFCKFVGKTLIIFDNERRELGQFKITSFQKKILRRNPSLENVFHGRSEIKEENGFWKLNDELERKKISEGGEALIILEQFGKLKAAVRIHIFDAFLFTARFGVNELNWKTHLISDFEKAENRADKAVVPIHENVVKNFANVELFQIGDDNEEDCLGWITILEKCDGNLRTELKNESLNLEERKKIAIELKAGFDYLRIVGIWHCDQKLDNFLMLGGVTKICDFGLIEETTRRRSYRQMGYCRNGTKFRNTWALFSGSPAFSNQWQLTGNYGHSDNYFCFLMCDWKTSWSLLYQPIDEKEQRKINRIIEILMTIPT
;
A
#
# COMPACT_ATOMS: atom_id res chain seq x y z
N MET A 1 5.68 -9.89 -28.37
CA MET A 1 5.15 -10.70 -27.23
C MET A 1 6.21 -11.33 -26.33
N LEU A 2 7.18 -12.17 -26.73
CA LEU A 2 8.13 -12.77 -25.75
C LEU A 2 9.53 -12.13 -25.68
N THR A 3 9.96 -11.36 -26.70
CA THR A 3 11.31 -10.79 -26.76
C THR A 3 11.43 -9.42 -26.11
N GLU A 4 10.40 -8.57 -26.16
CA GLU A 4 10.51 -7.19 -25.66
C GLU A 4 10.43 -7.08 -24.13
N PHE A 5 9.77 -8.02 -23.45
CA PHE A 5 9.74 -8.05 -21.97
C PHE A 5 11.10 -8.26 -21.31
N CYS A 6 12.14 -8.65 -22.05
CA CYS A 6 13.51 -8.69 -21.54
C CYS A 6 13.98 -7.32 -21.01
N LEU A 7 13.37 -6.23 -21.46
CA LEU A 7 13.70 -4.87 -21.07
C LEU A 7 12.97 -4.40 -19.80
N LEU A 8 12.03 -5.17 -19.25
CA LEU A 8 11.18 -4.74 -18.14
C LEU A 8 11.97 -4.38 -16.87
N SER A 9 13.14 -5.00 -16.65
CA SER A 9 14.00 -4.70 -15.51
C SER A 9 15.02 -3.58 -15.76
N ALA A 10 15.12 -3.06 -16.99
CA ALA A 10 16.06 -2.02 -17.36
C ALA A 10 15.69 -0.68 -16.71
N LEU A 11 16.68 -0.01 -16.11
CA LEU A 11 16.49 1.31 -15.52
C LEU A 11 16.54 2.44 -16.55
N THR A 12 17.17 2.21 -17.70
CA THR A 12 17.31 3.18 -18.77
C THR A 12 16.91 2.54 -20.09
N LEU A 13 15.91 3.13 -20.74
CA LEU A 13 15.40 2.76 -22.05
C LEU A 13 15.23 4.05 -22.87
N ASN A 14 15.41 3.95 -24.18
CA ASN A 14 15.08 5.07 -25.07
C ASN A 14 13.56 5.20 -25.27
N SER A 15 13.11 6.26 -25.96
CA SER A 15 11.67 6.51 -26.17
C SER A 15 10.95 5.35 -26.86
N ASP A 16 11.57 4.79 -27.89
CA ASP A 16 10.94 3.79 -28.76
C ASP A 16 10.83 2.45 -28.02
N GLU A 17 11.88 2.08 -27.26
CA GLU A 17 11.87 0.91 -26.38
C GLU A 17 10.79 1.00 -25.31
N ARG A 18 10.58 2.19 -24.72
CA ARG A 18 9.52 2.40 -23.72
C ARG A 18 8.13 2.26 -24.32
N GLU A 19 7.89 2.84 -25.50
CA GLU A 19 6.59 2.72 -26.18
C GLU A 19 6.28 1.27 -26.54
N VAL A 20 7.24 0.55 -27.13
CA VAL A 20 7.06 -0.88 -27.45
C VAL A 20 6.76 -1.70 -26.20
N LEU A 21 7.47 -1.45 -25.09
CA LEU A 21 7.21 -2.18 -23.84
C LEU A 21 5.83 -1.84 -23.24
N ARG A 22 5.38 -0.58 -23.34
CA ARG A 22 4.03 -0.19 -22.92
C ARG A 22 2.96 -0.89 -23.75
N ASP A 23 3.14 -0.96 -25.07
CA ASP A 23 2.21 -1.65 -25.96
C ASP A 23 2.10 -3.13 -25.61
N GLU A 24 3.23 -3.79 -25.36
CA GLU A 24 3.26 -5.19 -24.92
C GLU A 24 2.57 -5.41 -23.57
N ILE A 25 2.78 -4.53 -22.59
CA ILE A 25 2.03 -4.57 -21.31
C ILE A 25 0.54 -4.33 -21.56
N ASN A 26 0.17 -3.40 -22.44
CA ASN A 26 -1.22 -3.10 -22.75
C ASN A 26 -1.92 -4.29 -23.43
N GLU A 27 -1.26 -4.99 -24.34
CA GLU A 27 -1.77 -6.23 -24.94
C GLU A 27 -1.90 -7.34 -23.89
N TRP A 28 -0.92 -7.51 -23.02
CA TRP A 28 -1.02 -8.44 -21.89
C TRP A 28 -2.21 -8.10 -20.98
N MET A 29 -2.43 -6.82 -20.66
CA MET A 29 -3.55 -6.36 -19.83
C MET A 29 -4.91 -6.71 -20.44
N LYS A 30 -5.08 -6.58 -21.76
CA LYS A 30 -6.32 -6.98 -22.46
C LYS A 30 -6.65 -8.45 -22.27
N LEU A 31 -5.63 -9.32 -22.22
CA LEU A 31 -5.79 -10.76 -22.01
C LEU A 31 -5.87 -11.14 -20.54
N PHE A 32 -5.21 -10.37 -19.66
CA PHE A 32 -5.10 -10.67 -18.24
C PHE A 32 -6.32 -10.23 -17.44
N LEU A 33 -6.79 -9.00 -17.64
CA LEU A 33 -7.91 -8.42 -16.88
C LEU A 33 -9.18 -9.29 -16.92
N PRO A 34 -9.60 -9.88 -18.05
CA PRO A 34 -10.79 -10.73 -18.10
C PRO A 34 -10.71 -12.00 -17.25
N LYS A 35 -9.51 -12.39 -16.79
CA LYS A 35 -9.32 -13.55 -15.91
C LYS A 35 -9.58 -13.23 -14.44
N LEU A 36 -9.64 -11.94 -14.08
CA LEU A 36 -9.84 -11.50 -12.71
C LEU A 36 -11.33 -11.46 -12.39
N GLU A 37 -11.74 -12.22 -11.39
CA GLU A 37 -13.10 -12.21 -10.86
C GLU A 37 -13.05 -12.15 -9.33
N ARG A 38 -13.98 -11.38 -8.74
CA ARG A 38 -14.09 -11.20 -7.30
C ARG A 38 -15.55 -11.03 -6.87
N GLU A 39 -15.84 -11.42 -5.63
CA GLU A 39 -17.06 -11.02 -4.94
C GLU A 39 -16.80 -9.86 -3.97
N SER A 40 -17.83 -9.05 -3.71
CA SER A 40 -17.75 -7.92 -2.80
C SER A 40 -18.94 -7.92 -1.86
N THR A 41 -18.68 -7.73 -0.56
CA THR A 41 -19.75 -7.55 0.44
C THR A 41 -20.12 -6.08 0.65
N ARG A 42 -19.28 -5.15 0.20
CA ARG A 42 -19.57 -3.71 0.25
C ARG A 42 -20.77 -3.33 -0.63
N THR A 43 -21.40 -2.21 -0.30
CA THR A 43 -22.55 -1.65 -1.03
C THR A 43 -22.16 -0.43 -1.85
N GLU A 44 -23.01 0.05 -2.75
CA GLU A 44 -22.81 1.33 -3.47
C GLU A 44 -22.58 2.50 -2.49
N LYS A 45 -23.25 2.50 -1.32
CA LYS A 45 -22.98 3.48 -0.26
C LYS A 45 -21.54 3.39 0.24
N CYS A 46 -21.04 2.18 0.50
CA CYS A 46 -19.65 1.98 0.92
C CYS A 46 -18.67 2.51 -0.14
N ARG A 47 -18.91 2.24 -1.43
CA ARG A 47 -18.08 2.74 -2.53
C ARG A 47 -18.06 4.25 -2.61
N LEU A 48 -19.24 4.88 -2.49
CA LEU A 48 -19.38 6.33 -2.53
C LEU A 48 -18.57 6.98 -1.41
N ILE A 49 -18.70 6.50 -0.17
CA ILE A 49 -17.95 7.03 0.97
C ILE A 49 -16.44 6.73 0.81
N ALA A 50 -16.07 5.52 0.38
CA ALA A 50 -14.67 5.15 0.15
C ALA A 50 -14.00 5.98 -0.97
N SER A 51 -14.76 6.48 -1.95
CA SER A 51 -14.21 7.41 -2.95
C SER A 51 -13.77 8.75 -2.34
N VAL A 52 -14.36 9.17 -1.22
CA VAL A 52 -13.94 10.39 -0.49
C VAL A 52 -12.56 10.20 0.16
N GLU A 53 -12.22 8.97 0.58
CA GLU A 53 -10.88 8.64 1.13
C GLU A 53 -9.76 8.81 0.10
N ARG A 54 -10.08 8.62 -1.18
CA ARG A 54 -9.14 8.76 -2.31
C ARG A 54 -9.09 10.19 -2.85
N TYR A 55 -9.90 11.10 -2.30
CA TYR A 55 -9.99 12.47 -2.76
C TYR A 55 -8.78 13.31 -2.27
N GLU A 56 -8.21 14.12 -3.14
CA GLU A 56 -7.16 15.08 -2.78
C GLU A 56 -7.77 16.42 -2.30
N PHE A 57 -7.92 16.56 -0.99
CA PHE A 57 -8.20 17.84 -0.35
C PHE A 57 -6.98 18.76 -0.40
N GLY A 58 -7.20 20.06 -0.67
CA GLY A 58 -6.13 21.06 -0.67
C GLY A 58 -5.42 21.23 0.69
N ARG A 59 -6.13 20.97 1.80
CA ARG A 59 -5.60 21.01 3.18
C ARG A 59 -5.47 19.60 3.75
N ILE A 60 -4.28 19.28 4.28
CA ILE A 60 -3.93 17.94 4.78
C ILE A 60 -4.74 17.55 6.03
N LEU A 61 -5.03 18.52 6.89
CA LEU A 61 -5.79 18.31 8.13
C LEU A 61 -7.21 17.80 7.87
N LEU A 62 -7.80 18.15 6.73
CA LEU A 62 -9.15 17.72 6.37
C LEU A 62 -9.27 16.20 6.35
N ALA A 63 -8.25 15.46 5.88
CA ALA A 63 -8.26 14.00 5.84
C ALA A 63 -8.42 13.33 7.21
N ARG A 64 -7.96 14.00 8.28
CA ARG A 64 -8.10 13.56 9.67
C ARG A 64 -9.46 13.99 10.23
N GLU A 65 -9.86 15.23 9.96
CA GLU A 65 -11.01 15.87 10.61
C GLU A 65 -12.36 15.44 10.04
N TRP A 66 -12.43 15.05 8.76
CA TRP A 66 -13.70 14.68 8.14
C TRP A 66 -14.23 13.34 8.66
N GLN A 67 -15.51 13.34 9.00
CA GLN A 67 -16.21 12.23 9.65
C GLN A 67 -17.57 11.99 9.01
N PHE A 68 -18.18 13.02 8.43
CA PHE A 68 -19.35 12.89 7.57
C PHE A 68 -19.12 13.57 6.23
N CYS A 69 -19.87 13.14 5.23
CA CYS A 69 -19.95 13.78 3.93
C CYS A 69 -21.39 13.84 3.43
N LYS A 70 -21.66 14.77 2.52
CA LYS A 70 -22.94 14.96 1.85
C LYS A 70 -22.70 15.33 0.40
N PHE A 71 -23.48 14.76 -0.50
CA PHE A 71 -23.42 15.07 -1.94
C PHE A 71 -24.67 15.88 -2.31
N VAL A 72 -24.48 17.10 -2.81
CA VAL A 72 -25.58 18.00 -3.18
C VAL A 72 -25.34 18.51 -4.59
N GLY A 73 -26.08 18.02 -5.58
CA GLY A 73 -25.88 18.36 -6.98
C GLY A 73 -24.49 17.95 -7.47
N LYS A 74 -23.62 18.94 -7.73
CA LYS A 74 -22.25 18.72 -8.20
C LYS A 74 -21.18 18.93 -7.10
N THR A 75 -21.62 19.03 -5.85
CA THR A 75 -20.77 19.40 -4.72
C THR A 75 -20.72 18.28 -3.68
N LEU A 76 -19.51 17.93 -3.26
CA LEU A 76 -19.20 17.15 -2.07
C LEU A 76 -18.96 18.13 -0.93
N ILE A 77 -19.68 17.97 0.17
CA ILE A 77 -19.48 18.73 1.41
C ILE A 77 -19.01 17.76 2.47
N ILE A 78 -17.93 18.10 3.19
CA ILE A 78 -17.39 17.29 4.29
C ILE A 78 -17.58 18.01 5.62
N PHE A 79 -17.75 17.24 6.68
CA PHE A 79 -18.06 17.72 8.03
C PHE A 79 -17.23 16.99 9.09
N ASP A 80 -16.99 17.67 10.20
CA ASP A 80 -16.34 17.06 11.38
C ASP A 80 -17.31 16.21 12.22
N ASN A 81 -16.83 15.69 13.37
CA ASN A 81 -17.63 14.91 14.31
C ASN A 81 -18.84 15.67 14.89
N GLU A 82 -18.76 17.01 14.97
CA GLU A 82 -19.85 17.87 15.44
C GLU A 82 -20.80 18.29 14.29
N ARG A 83 -20.58 17.74 13.08
CA ARG A 83 -21.29 18.08 11.84
C ARG A 83 -21.13 19.55 11.43
N ARG A 84 -20.03 20.19 11.84
CA ARG A 84 -19.65 21.50 11.31
C ARG A 84 -19.03 21.31 9.93
N GLU A 85 -19.40 22.17 9.00
CA GLU A 85 -18.87 22.12 7.63
C GLU A 85 -17.37 22.45 7.64
N LEU A 86 -16.57 21.56 7.06
CA LEU A 86 -15.12 21.73 6.93
C LEU A 86 -14.72 22.25 5.53
N GLY A 87 -15.54 21.95 4.51
CA GLY A 87 -15.30 22.45 3.16
C GLY A 87 -16.18 21.81 2.09
N GLN A 88 -16.14 22.43 0.92
CA GLN A 88 -16.89 22.03 -0.27
C GLN A 88 -15.95 21.75 -1.44
N PHE A 89 -16.26 20.70 -2.19
CA PHE A 89 -15.42 20.15 -3.25
C PHE A 89 -16.30 19.75 -4.45
N LYS A 90 -15.71 19.71 -5.64
CA LYS A 90 -16.39 19.20 -6.83
C LYS A 90 -16.42 17.67 -6.76
N ILE A 91 -17.57 17.06 -7.03
CA ILE A 91 -17.65 15.60 -7.11
C ILE A 91 -16.94 15.06 -8.36
N THR A 92 -16.27 13.93 -8.23
CA THR A 92 -15.56 13.27 -9.34
C THR A 92 -16.54 12.69 -10.36
N SER A 93 -16.05 12.37 -11.56
CA SER A 93 -16.86 11.64 -12.56
C SER A 93 -17.36 10.29 -12.03
N PHE A 94 -16.53 9.58 -11.25
CA PHE A 94 -16.90 8.33 -10.60
C PHE A 94 -18.05 8.51 -9.58
N GLN A 95 -17.96 9.51 -8.70
CA GLN A 95 -19.01 9.82 -7.72
C GLN A 95 -20.34 10.17 -8.39
N LYS A 96 -20.32 10.98 -9.48
CA LYS A 96 -21.53 11.30 -10.27
C LYS A 96 -22.19 10.03 -10.79
N LYS A 97 -21.41 9.06 -11.26
CA LYS A 97 -21.93 7.81 -11.82
C LYS A 97 -22.60 6.95 -10.74
N ILE A 98 -22.01 6.86 -9.54
CA ILE A 98 -22.63 6.16 -8.40
C ILE A 98 -23.96 6.84 -8.03
N LEU A 99 -23.97 8.17 -7.86
CA LEU A 99 -25.19 8.92 -7.50
C LEU A 99 -26.29 8.80 -8.56
N ARG A 100 -25.96 8.78 -9.85
CA ARG A 100 -26.93 8.52 -10.92
C ARG A 100 -27.54 7.12 -10.86
N ARG A 101 -26.74 6.10 -10.53
CA ARG A 101 -27.21 4.71 -10.36
C ARG A 101 -28.04 4.54 -9.09
N ASN A 102 -27.77 5.33 -8.05
CA ASN A 102 -28.52 5.30 -6.80
C ASN A 102 -28.78 6.71 -6.23
N PRO A 103 -29.83 7.40 -6.71
CA PRO A 103 -30.15 8.77 -6.29
C PRO A 103 -30.53 8.90 -4.80
N SER A 104 -30.89 7.80 -4.14
CA SER A 104 -31.19 7.82 -2.69
C SER A 104 -29.98 8.18 -1.81
N LEU A 105 -28.77 8.14 -2.38
CA LEU A 105 -27.54 8.55 -1.71
C LEU A 105 -27.27 10.07 -1.83
N GLU A 106 -28.05 10.79 -2.62
CA GLU A 106 -27.92 12.24 -2.77
C GLU A 106 -28.63 12.99 -1.63
N ASN A 107 -28.07 14.13 -1.23
CA ASN A 107 -28.63 15.04 -0.23
C ASN A 107 -28.88 14.40 1.17
N VAL A 108 -28.18 13.31 1.49
CA VAL A 108 -28.19 12.68 2.83
C VAL A 108 -26.80 12.66 3.44
N PHE A 109 -26.72 12.64 4.77
CA PHE A 109 -25.45 12.51 5.49
C PHE A 109 -24.95 11.06 5.41
N HIS A 110 -23.67 10.90 5.07
CA HIS A 110 -22.96 9.63 5.13
C HIS A 110 -21.77 9.75 6.07
N GLY A 111 -21.73 8.92 7.11
CA GLY A 111 -20.61 8.80 8.02
C GLY A 111 -19.49 7.95 7.43
N ARG A 112 -18.24 8.33 7.71
CA ARG A 112 -17.03 7.59 7.33
C ARG A 112 -17.05 6.17 7.89
N SER A 113 -17.54 5.99 9.11
CA SER A 113 -17.69 4.70 9.80
C SER A 113 -18.74 3.77 9.17
N GLU A 114 -19.52 4.24 8.20
CA GLU A 114 -20.52 3.42 7.52
C GLU A 114 -19.92 2.58 6.38
N ILE A 115 -18.62 2.76 6.07
CA ILE A 115 -17.86 1.82 5.24
C ILE A 115 -17.75 0.50 6.01
N LYS A 116 -18.43 -0.53 5.50
CA LYS A 116 -18.34 -1.87 6.08
C LYS A 116 -17.00 -2.54 5.76
N GLU A 117 -16.58 -3.41 6.66
CA GLU A 117 -15.48 -4.34 6.41
C GLU A 117 -15.77 -5.18 5.16
N GLU A 118 -14.72 -5.39 4.38
CA GLU A 118 -14.80 -6.12 3.12
C GLU A 118 -14.42 -7.58 3.35
N ASN A 119 -15.36 -8.47 3.08
CA ASN A 119 -15.21 -9.92 3.28
C ASN A 119 -15.32 -10.70 1.96
N GLY A 120 -15.35 -10.01 0.83
CA GLY A 120 -15.35 -10.61 -0.49
C GLY A 120 -14.00 -11.25 -0.84
N PHE A 121 -14.05 -12.32 -1.62
CA PHE A 121 -12.91 -13.17 -1.97
C PHE A 121 -12.68 -13.22 -3.48
N TRP A 122 -11.47 -13.60 -3.89
CA TRP A 122 -11.12 -13.77 -5.29
C TRP A 122 -11.65 -15.09 -5.82
N LYS A 123 -12.22 -15.07 -7.03
CA LYS A 123 -12.63 -16.26 -7.78
C LYS A 123 -11.56 -16.59 -8.80
N LEU A 124 -10.56 -17.32 -8.35
CA LEU A 124 -9.41 -17.69 -9.18
C LEU A 124 -9.73 -18.96 -9.95
N ASN A 125 -9.48 -18.93 -11.26
CA ASN A 125 -9.48 -20.14 -12.07
C ASN A 125 -8.23 -20.98 -11.79
N ASP A 126 -8.19 -22.21 -12.29
CA ASP A 126 -7.08 -23.14 -12.06
C ASP A 126 -5.71 -22.57 -12.50
N GLU A 127 -5.68 -21.71 -13.52
CA GLU A 127 -4.43 -21.06 -13.97
C GLU A 127 -3.90 -20.10 -12.91
N LEU A 128 -4.74 -19.17 -12.44
CA LEU A 128 -4.37 -18.16 -11.46
C LEU A 128 -4.10 -18.79 -10.08
N GLU A 129 -4.85 -19.82 -9.72
CA GLU A 129 -4.66 -20.52 -8.45
C GLU A 129 -3.27 -21.18 -8.38
N ARG A 130 -2.80 -21.78 -9.49
CA ARG A 130 -1.43 -22.33 -9.58
C ARG A 130 -0.33 -21.26 -9.54
N LYS A 131 -0.64 -20.03 -9.95
CA LYS A 131 0.31 -18.91 -9.95
C LYS A 131 0.28 -18.11 -8.66
N LYS A 132 -0.69 -18.35 -7.76
CA LYS A 132 -0.89 -17.57 -6.54
C LYS A 132 0.32 -17.63 -5.62
N ILE A 133 0.80 -16.46 -5.21
CA ILE A 133 1.81 -16.28 -4.16
C ILE A 133 1.13 -15.95 -2.84
N SER A 134 0.18 -15.00 -2.86
CA SER A 134 -0.53 -14.55 -1.67
C SER A 134 -1.86 -13.92 -2.06
N GLU A 135 -2.83 -13.94 -1.13
CA GLU A 135 -4.16 -13.40 -1.30
C GLU A 135 -4.61 -12.73 0.00
N GLY A 136 -5.18 -11.54 -0.13
CA GLY A 136 -5.87 -10.82 0.92
C GLY A 136 -7.13 -10.13 0.36
N GLY A 137 -7.90 -9.50 1.25
CA GLY A 137 -9.20 -8.90 0.86
C GLY A 137 -9.09 -7.81 -0.21
N GLU A 138 -8.03 -6.99 -0.17
CA GLU A 138 -7.80 -5.88 -1.11
C GLU A 138 -6.66 -6.14 -2.11
N ALA A 139 -5.94 -7.28 -2.03
CA ALA A 139 -4.85 -7.56 -2.95
C ALA A 139 -4.68 -9.04 -3.26
N LEU A 140 -4.30 -9.32 -4.51
CA LEU A 140 -3.89 -10.63 -5.00
C LEU A 140 -2.47 -10.51 -5.54
N ILE A 141 -1.59 -11.44 -5.18
CA ILE A 141 -0.23 -11.51 -5.70
C ILE A 141 -0.05 -12.84 -6.42
N ILE A 142 0.32 -12.78 -7.70
CA ILE A 142 0.60 -13.95 -8.53
C ILE A 142 2.01 -13.91 -9.10
N LEU A 143 2.52 -15.07 -9.48
CA LEU A 143 3.75 -15.24 -10.23
C LEU A 143 3.45 -15.19 -11.73
N GLU A 144 4.13 -14.31 -12.46
CA GLU A 144 4.07 -14.26 -13.91
C GLU A 144 5.46 -14.36 -14.55
N GLN A 145 5.47 -14.86 -15.78
CA GLN A 145 6.68 -15.02 -16.59
C GLN A 145 6.58 -14.09 -17.80
N PHE A 146 7.39 -13.04 -17.80
CA PHE A 146 7.51 -12.06 -18.87
C PHE A 146 8.80 -12.33 -19.65
N GLY A 147 8.69 -13.07 -20.76
CA GLY A 147 9.88 -13.54 -21.48
C GLY A 147 10.75 -14.40 -20.58
N LYS A 148 11.99 -13.97 -20.31
CA LYS A 148 12.91 -14.65 -19.37
C LYS A 148 12.77 -14.17 -17.91
N LEU A 149 12.05 -13.08 -17.67
CA LEU A 149 11.89 -12.49 -16.34
C LEU A 149 10.73 -13.14 -15.59
N LYS A 150 11.01 -13.70 -14.41
CA LYS A 150 9.99 -14.06 -13.42
C LYS A 150 9.71 -12.84 -12.55
N ALA A 151 8.45 -12.41 -12.50
CA ALA A 151 8.02 -11.26 -11.72
C ALA A 151 6.85 -11.63 -10.80
N ALA A 152 6.75 -10.95 -9.67
CA ALA A 152 5.50 -10.94 -8.92
C ALA A 152 4.59 -9.86 -9.50
N VAL A 153 3.31 -10.17 -9.66
CA VAL A 153 2.29 -9.22 -10.11
C VAL A 153 1.32 -9.03 -8.96
N ARG A 154 1.25 -7.80 -8.44
CA ARG A 154 0.31 -7.42 -7.39
C ARG A 154 -0.87 -6.69 -8.01
N ILE A 155 -2.05 -7.27 -7.87
CA ILE A 155 -3.33 -6.65 -8.16
C ILE A 155 -3.84 -6.05 -6.86
N HIS A 156 -4.00 -4.74 -6.79
CA HIS A 156 -4.45 -4.02 -5.60
C HIS A 156 -5.73 -3.25 -5.93
N ILE A 157 -6.83 -3.56 -5.26
CA ILE A 157 -8.13 -2.94 -5.50
C ILE A 157 -8.39 -1.82 -4.49
N PHE A 158 -8.81 -0.65 -4.96
CA PHE A 158 -9.17 0.48 -4.10
C PHE A 158 -10.68 0.73 -4.09
N ASP A 159 -11.36 0.41 -5.18
CA ASP A 159 -12.80 0.26 -5.24
C ASP A 159 -13.19 -1.21 -5.05
N ALA A 160 -14.10 -1.45 -4.12
CA ALA A 160 -14.48 -2.82 -3.76
C ALA A 160 -15.23 -3.56 -4.88
N PHE A 161 -15.82 -2.85 -5.85
CA PHE A 161 -16.53 -3.52 -6.95
C PHE A 161 -15.61 -3.88 -8.10
N LEU A 162 -14.36 -3.45 -8.09
CA LEU A 162 -13.41 -3.78 -9.15
C LEU A 162 -13.32 -5.30 -9.35
N PHE A 163 -13.55 -5.75 -10.59
CA PHE A 163 -13.61 -7.16 -11.00
C PHE A 163 -14.79 -7.97 -10.46
N THR A 164 -15.84 -7.30 -9.98
CA THR A 164 -17.12 -7.97 -9.69
C THR A 164 -18.00 -8.03 -10.93
N ALA A 165 -19.02 -8.90 -10.91
CA ALA A 165 -20.04 -8.96 -11.98
C ALA A 165 -20.75 -7.62 -12.25
N ARG A 166 -20.72 -6.67 -11.31
CA ARG A 166 -21.33 -5.34 -11.43
C ARG A 166 -20.39 -4.28 -11.99
N PHE A 167 -19.09 -4.56 -12.04
CA PHE A 167 -18.06 -3.61 -12.44
C PHE A 167 -16.81 -4.34 -12.95
N GLY A 168 -16.90 -4.78 -14.21
CA GLY A 168 -15.86 -5.55 -14.88
C GLY A 168 -14.99 -4.73 -15.84
N VAL A 169 -14.16 -5.44 -16.60
CA VAL A 169 -13.15 -4.89 -17.52
C VAL A 169 -13.72 -3.91 -18.55
N ASN A 170 -14.94 -4.15 -19.03
CA ASN A 170 -15.60 -3.31 -20.04
C ASN A 170 -15.95 -1.90 -19.54
N GLU A 171 -15.78 -1.62 -18.25
CA GLU A 171 -15.98 -0.30 -17.66
C GLU A 171 -14.66 0.40 -17.32
N LEU A 172 -13.51 -0.20 -17.65
CA LEU A 172 -12.18 0.27 -17.25
C LEU A 172 -11.36 0.77 -18.44
N ASN A 173 -10.63 1.86 -18.20
CA ASN A 173 -9.45 2.25 -18.95
C ASN A 173 -8.23 2.12 -18.04
N TRP A 174 -7.04 2.04 -18.62
CA TRP A 174 -5.82 1.95 -17.84
C TRP A 174 -4.67 2.75 -18.43
N LYS A 175 -3.67 3.01 -17.59
CA LYS A 175 -2.46 3.74 -17.94
C LYS A 175 -1.22 3.05 -17.38
N THR A 176 -0.26 2.80 -18.26
CA THR A 176 0.96 2.06 -17.95
C THR A 176 2.13 3.01 -17.74
N HIS A 177 2.80 2.87 -16.60
CA HIS A 177 4.03 3.58 -16.26
C HIS A 177 5.17 2.60 -16.07
N LEU A 178 6.36 2.96 -16.54
CA LEU A 178 7.56 2.14 -16.46
C LEU A 178 8.55 2.78 -15.50
N ILE A 179 9.33 1.97 -14.78
CA ILE A 179 10.39 2.48 -13.91
C ILE A 179 11.40 3.32 -14.70
N SER A 180 11.67 2.95 -15.95
CA SER A 180 12.59 3.65 -16.84
C SER A 180 12.16 5.07 -17.17
N ASP A 181 10.91 5.46 -16.88
CA ASP A 181 10.41 6.83 -17.07
C ASP A 181 10.93 7.81 -16.01
N PHE A 182 11.50 7.29 -14.93
CA PHE A 182 11.82 8.05 -13.74
C PHE A 182 13.27 7.83 -13.32
N GLU A 183 13.87 8.88 -12.76
CA GLU A 183 15.18 8.77 -12.15
C GLU A 183 15.08 8.26 -10.70
N LYS A 184 16.22 7.91 -10.10
CA LYS A 184 16.30 7.58 -8.68
C LYS A 184 16.03 8.82 -7.84
N ALA A 185 15.15 8.69 -6.84
CA ALA A 185 14.95 9.73 -5.85
C ALA A 185 16.16 9.80 -4.90
N GLU A 186 16.77 10.97 -4.77
CA GLU A 186 17.89 11.22 -3.83
C GLU A 186 17.48 12.15 -2.67
N ASN A 187 16.42 12.95 -2.85
CA ASN A 187 15.98 13.96 -1.88
C ASN A 187 14.47 14.22 -2.01
N ARG A 188 13.95 15.32 -1.42
CA ARG A 188 12.53 15.73 -1.45
C ARG A 188 12.15 16.78 -2.51
N ALA A 189 13.12 17.30 -3.27
CA ALA A 189 12.93 18.37 -4.25
C ALA A 189 12.59 17.87 -5.67
N ASP A 190 13.19 16.75 -6.11
CA ASP A 190 13.04 16.27 -7.49
C ASP A 190 11.61 15.83 -7.79
N LYS A 191 11.09 16.03 -9.01
CA LYS A 191 9.66 15.80 -9.32
C LYS A 191 9.36 14.53 -10.12
N ALA A 192 10.30 14.07 -10.97
CA ALA A 192 10.13 12.91 -11.84
C ALA A 192 11.05 11.76 -11.41
N VAL A 193 10.94 11.39 -10.13
CA VAL A 193 11.80 10.39 -9.49
C VAL A 193 10.98 9.33 -8.78
N VAL A 194 11.56 8.15 -8.58
CA VAL A 194 10.96 7.05 -7.79
C VAL A 194 11.96 6.44 -6.82
N PRO A 195 11.51 5.77 -5.75
CA PRO A 195 12.41 5.08 -4.83
C PRO A 195 13.17 3.95 -5.56
N ILE A 196 14.50 4.02 -5.56
CA ILE A 196 15.38 2.98 -6.11
C ILE A 196 16.50 2.74 -5.09
N HIS A 197 16.43 1.63 -4.37
CA HIS A 197 17.38 1.26 -3.32
C HIS A 197 17.49 -0.26 -3.22
N GLU A 198 18.66 -0.77 -2.79
CA GLU A 198 18.89 -2.22 -2.72
C GLU A 198 17.93 -2.91 -1.73
N ASN A 199 17.64 -2.26 -0.60
CA ASN A 199 16.70 -2.75 0.43
C ASN A 199 15.24 -2.33 0.21
N VAL A 200 14.84 -1.94 -0.99
CA VAL A 200 13.45 -1.63 -1.34
C VAL A 200 13.04 -2.49 -2.53
N VAL A 201 11.83 -3.06 -2.47
CA VAL A 201 11.26 -3.79 -3.60
C VAL A 201 11.08 -2.86 -4.80
N LYS A 202 11.67 -3.25 -5.92
CA LYS A 202 11.60 -2.54 -7.19
C LYS A 202 10.28 -2.86 -7.91
N ASN A 203 9.52 -1.82 -8.22
CA ASN A 203 8.38 -1.88 -9.12
C ASN A 203 8.89 -1.63 -10.54
N PHE A 204 8.85 -2.63 -11.40
CA PHE A 204 9.29 -2.50 -12.80
C PHE A 204 8.31 -1.68 -13.64
N ALA A 205 7.01 -1.95 -13.43
CA ALA A 205 5.93 -1.24 -14.08
C ALA A 205 4.73 -1.17 -13.14
N ASN A 206 3.88 -0.17 -13.36
CA ASN A 206 2.60 -0.06 -12.67
C ASN A 206 1.53 0.37 -13.65
N VAL A 207 0.39 -0.30 -13.59
CA VAL A 207 -0.78 -0.02 -14.43
C VAL A 207 -1.88 0.52 -13.55
N GLU A 208 -2.24 1.78 -13.75
CA GLU A 208 -3.33 2.44 -13.05
C GLU A 208 -4.68 2.15 -13.72
N LEU A 209 -5.71 1.82 -12.94
CA LEU A 209 -7.04 1.49 -13.45
C LEU A 209 -8.03 2.63 -13.14
N PHE A 210 -8.76 3.06 -14.16
CA PHE A 210 -9.72 4.16 -14.09
C PHE A 210 -11.06 3.75 -14.68
N GLN A 211 -12.11 4.42 -14.24
CA GLN A 211 -13.43 4.32 -14.86
C GLN A 211 -13.41 4.94 -16.27
N ILE A 212 -14.01 4.27 -17.27
CA ILE A 212 -14.27 4.90 -18.57
C ILE A 212 -15.07 6.21 -18.38
N GLY A 213 -14.58 7.30 -18.98
CA GLY A 213 -15.12 8.66 -18.83
C GLY A 213 -14.52 9.45 -17.66
N ASP A 214 -13.52 8.91 -16.97
CA ASP A 214 -12.63 9.69 -16.09
C ASP A 214 -11.42 10.22 -16.88
N ASP A 215 -11.70 11.13 -17.81
CA ASP A 215 -10.69 11.67 -18.75
C ASP A 215 -9.55 12.43 -18.06
N ASN A 216 -9.77 12.84 -16.82
CA ASN A 216 -8.82 13.60 -16.00
C ASN A 216 -8.04 12.73 -15.01
N GLU A 217 -8.27 11.40 -15.00
CA GLU A 217 -7.64 10.47 -14.06
C GLU A 217 -7.87 10.89 -12.59
N GLU A 218 -9.08 11.40 -12.27
CA GLU A 218 -9.42 12.00 -10.97
C GLU A 218 -9.48 10.96 -9.85
N ASP A 219 -9.93 9.73 -10.14
CA ASP A 219 -10.11 8.67 -9.14
C ASP A 219 -9.57 7.32 -9.64
N CYS A 220 -8.36 6.98 -9.20
CA CYS A 220 -7.80 5.68 -9.48
C CYS A 220 -8.46 4.59 -8.62
N LEU A 221 -9.01 3.57 -9.28
CA LEU A 221 -9.85 2.54 -8.66
C LEU A 221 -9.07 1.30 -8.21
N GLY A 222 -7.83 1.16 -8.66
CA GLY A 222 -6.95 0.05 -8.33
C GLY A 222 -5.73 0.03 -9.24
N TRP A 223 -4.72 -0.74 -8.87
CA TRP A 223 -3.46 -0.84 -9.59
C TRP A 223 -3.06 -2.28 -9.84
N ILE A 224 -2.30 -2.50 -10.92
CA ILE A 224 -1.59 -3.74 -11.18
C ILE A 224 -0.10 -3.40 -11.29
N THR A 225 0.67 -3.82 -10.29
CA THR A 225 2.11 -3.55 -10.20
C THR A 225 2.90 -4.80 -10.56
N ILE A 226 3.84 -4.69 -11.49
CA ILE A 226 4.81 -5.74 -11.80
C ILE A 226 6.09 -5.44 -11.01
N LEU A 227 6.43 -6.31 -10.08
CA LEU A 227 7.52 -6.12 -9.12
C LEU A 227 8.57 -7.24 -9.20
N GLU A 228 9.75 -6.96 -8.65
CA GLU A 228 10.80 -7.97 -8.48
C GLU A 228 10.29 -9.15 -7.65
N LYS A 229 10.53 -10.37 -8.14
CA LYS A 229 10.16 -11.59 -7.42
C LYS A 229 11.23 -11.89 -6.37
N CYS A 230 10.83 -11.89 -5.10
CA CYS A 230 11.65 -12.34 -3.98
C CYS A 230 11.44 -13.84 -3.67
N ASP A 231 12.35 -14.41 -2.88
CA ASP A 231 12.38 -15.83 -2.52
C ASP A 231 11.34 -16.18 -1.44
N GLY A 232 11.11 -15.26 -0.50
CA GLY A 232 10.20 -15.42 0.61
C GLY A 232 10.07 -14.15 1.46
N ASN A 233 9.33 -14.22 2.56
CA ASN A 233 9.23 -13.15 3.54
C ASN A 233 9.95 -13.53 4.85
N LEU A 234 10.39 -12.52 5.58
CA LEU A 234 11.18 -12.65 6.80
C LEU A 234 10.40 -13.36 7.93
N ARG A 235 9.08 -13.20 7.98
CA ARG A 235 8.27 -13.90 8.98
C ARG A 235 8.34 -15.42 8.82
N THR A 236 8.31 -15.92 7.59
CA THR A 236 8.43 -17.35 7.29
C THR A 236 9.82 -17.86 7.66
N GLU A 237 10.88 -17.13 7.31
CA GLU A 237 12.27 -17.49 7.67
C GLU A 237 12.46 -17.59 9.19
N LEU A 238 11.97 -16.60 9.93
CA LEU A 238 12.06 -16.60 11.40
C LEU A 238 11.26 -17.75 12.03
N LYS A 239 10.09 -18.11 11.47
CA LYS A 239 9.30 -19.26 11.94
C LYS A 239 9.99 -20.61 11.69
N ASN A 240 10.77 -20.69 10.62
CA ASN A 240 11.53 -21.90 10.29
C ASN A 240 12.82 -22.01 11.11
N GLU A 241 13.11 -21.03 11.98
CA GLU A 241 14.35 -20.93 12.77
C GLU A 241 15.62 -21.01 11.91
N SER A 242 15.52 -20.57 10.64
CA SER A 242 16.62 -20.66 9.66
C SER A 242 17.71 -19.62 9.87
N LEU A 243 17.44 -18.58 10.66
CA LEU A 243 18.30 -17.40 10.82
C LEU A 243 18.99 -17.36 12.19
N ASN A 244 20.32 -17.32 12.16
CA ASN A 244 21.16 -17.09 13.34
C ASN A 244 21.23 -15.59 13.72
N LEU A 245 21.89 -15.29 14.84
CA LEU A 245 21.96 -13.92 15.37
C LEU A 245 22.68 -12.93 14.44
N GLU A 246 23.77 -13.34 13.78
CA GLU A 246 24.53 -12.47 12.88
C GLU A 246 23.72 -12.15 11.62
N GLU A 247 22.98 -13.13 11.10
CA GLU A 247 22.04 -12.92 9.99
C GLU A 247 20.93 -11.94 10.38
N ARG A 248 20.34 -12.09 11.57
CA ARG A 248 19.32 -11.16 12.10
C ARG A 248 19.87 -9.74 12.29
N LYS A 249 21.11 -9.59 12.76
CA LYS A 249 21.79 -8.28 12.84
C LYS A 249 21.97 -7.66 11.46
N LYS A 250 22.43 -8.43 10.48
CA LYS A 250 22.57 -7.98 9.09
C LYS A 250 21.23 -7.48 8.54
N ILE A 251 20.16 -8.25 8.72
CA ILE A 251 18.79 -7.88 8.32
C ILE A 251 18.36 -6.57 8.98
N ALA A 252 18.63 -6.38 10.28
CA ALA A 252 18.29 -5.15 10.97
C ALA A 252 19.00 -3.92 10.39
N ILE A 253 20.29 -4.05 10.02
CA ILE A 253 21.07 -2.99 9.38
C ILE A 253 20.49 -2.64 8.00
N GLU A 254 20.16 -3.66 7.20
CA GLU A 254 19.56 -3.50 5.87
C GLU A 254 18.19 -2.83 5.91
N LEU A 255 17.33 -3.24 6.85
CA LEU A 255 16.03 -2.60 7.07
C LEU A 255 16.19 -1.13 7.48
N LYS A 256 17.13 -0.84 8.39
CA LYS A 256 17.42 0.53 8.80
C LYS A 256 17.86 1.39 7.62
N ALA A 257 18.78 0.89 6.79
CA ALA A 257 19.23 1.59 5.59
C ALA A 257 18.07 1.88 4.63
N GLY A 258 17.21 0.89 4.37
CA GLY A 258 16.02 1.05 3.53
C GLY A 258 15.02 2.08 4.08
N PHE A 259 14.70 2.05 5.37
CA PHE A 259 13.80 3.02 5.98
C PHE A 259 14.39 4.44 6.05
N ASP A 260 15.69 4.57 6.33
CA ASP A 260 16.37 5.85 6.30
C ASP A 260 16.33 6.47 4.90
N TYR A 261 16.58 5.67 3.86
CA TYR A 261 16.43 6.09 2.47
C TYR A 261 15.00 6.56 2.17
N LEU A 262 13.98 5.75 2.49
CA LEU A 262 12.57 6.09 2.27
C LEU A 262 12.21 7.42 2.94
N ARG A 263 12.67 7.65 4.17
CA ARG A 263 12.45 8.89 4.91
C ARG A 263 13.12 10.10 4.25
N ILE A 264 14.34 9.94 3.73
CA ILE A 264 15.06 10.99 3.00
C ILE A 264 14.24 11.42 1.78
N VAL A 265 13.72 10.47 1.03
CA VAL A 265 12.90 10.75 -0.17
C VAL A 265 11.43 11.08 0.15
N GLY A 266 11.07 11.12 1.43
CA GLY A 266 9.80 11.66 1.92
C GLY A 266 8.65 10.65 2.02
N ILE A 267 8.96 9.36 2.08
CA ILE A 267 8.04 8.26 2.34
C ILE A 267 8.25 7.73 3.76
N TRP A 268 7.17 7.67 4.53
CA TRP A 268 7.13 7.02 5.84
C TRP A 268 6.31 5.75 5.73
N HIS A 269 6.95 4.61 5.97
CA HIS A 269 6.26 3.32 5.90
C HIS A 269 5.47 3.07 7.18
N CYS A 270 4.15 2.88 7.09
CA CYS A 270 3.26 2.80 8.24
C CYS A 270 2.73 1.37 8.52
N ASP A 271 3.23 0.36 7.80
CA ASP A 271 2.93 -1.06 8.02
C ASP A 271 4.23 -1.89 8.08
N GLN A 272 5.07 -1.62 9.09
CA GLN A 272 6.40 -2.22 9.22
C GLN A 272 6.34 -3.59 9.90
N LYS A 273 5.68 -4.55 9.26
CA LYS A 273 5.56 -5.94 9.74
C LYS A 273 6.51 -6.88 9.02
N LEU A 274 6.87 -7.99 9.67
CA LEU A 274 7.80 -8.97 9.12
C LEU A 274 7.32 -9.60 7.78
N ASP A 275 6.01 -9.67 7.53
CA ASP A 275 5.45 -10.13 6.26
C ASP A 275 5.76 -9.17 5.09
N ASN A 276 6.02 -7.89 5.38
CA ASN A 276 6.36 -6.86 4.39
C ASN A 276 7.89 -6.70 4.18
N PHE A 277 8.69 -7.59 4.76
CA PHE A 277 10.13 -7.66 4.53
C PHE A 277 10.44 -8.94 3.76
N LEU A 278 10.87 -8.78 2.51
CA LEU A 278 11.14 -9.89 1.61
C LEU A 278 12.64 -10.19 1.54
N MET A 279 12.97 -11.43 1.19
CA MET A 279 14.35 -11.89 1.01
C MET A 279 14.64 -12.13 -0.48
N LEU A 280 15.73 -11.59 -0.99
CA LEU A 280 16.21 -11.86 -2.35
C LEU A 280 17.73 -12.07 -2.34
N GLY A 281 18.18 -13.29 -2.59
CA GLY A 281 19.62 -13.56 -2.71
C GLY A 281 20.44 -13.13 -1.48
N GLY A 282 19.86 -13.27 -0.28
CA GLY A 282 20.50 -12.87 0.99
C GLY A 282 20.44 -11.38 1.33
N VAL A 283 19.67 -10.58 0.58
CA VAL A 283 19.39 -9.16 0.86
C VAL A 283 17.92 -9.00 1.28
N THR A 284 17.68 -8.27 2.36
CA THR A 284 16.33 -7.92 2.81
C THR A 284 15.81 -6.67 2.10
N LYS A 285 14.54 -6.74 1.67
CA LYS A 285 13.85 -5.70 0.92
C LYS A 285 12.51 -5.33 1.53
N ILE A 286 12.25 -4.04 1.69
CA ILE A 286 10.98 -3.49 2.16
C ILE A 286 9.97 -3.48 1.01
N CYS A 287 8.77 -4.01 1.25
CA CYS A 287 7.68 -4.03 0.30
C CYS A 287 6.38 -3.51 0.92
N ASP A 288 5.30 -3.53 0.12
CA ASP A 288 3.94 -3.11 0.50
C ASP A 288 3.75 -1.64 0.91
N PHE A 289 3.80 -0.77 -0.09
CA PHE A 289 3.52 0.66 0.07
C PHE A 289 2.01 1.01 0.13
N GLY A 290 1.15 0.05 0.48
CA GLY A 290 -0.30 0.27 0.57
C GLY A 290 -0.71 1.20 1.72
N LEU A 291 0.11 1.29 2.77
CA LEU A 291 -0.12 2.13 3.94
C LEU A 291 1.15 2.92 4.29
N ILE A 292 1.28 4.11 3.68
CA ILE A 292 2.40 5.02 3.87
C ILE A 292 1.92 6.45 4.07
N GLU A 293 2.78 7.30 4.64
CA GLU A 293 2.65 8.76 4.56
C GLU A 293 3.67 9.33 3.57
N GLU A 294 3.17 10.09 2.60
CA GLU A 294 3.94 10.73 1.52
C GLU A 294 3.93 12.25 1.71
N THR A 295 5.12 12.83 1.82
CA THR A 295 5.28 14.24 2.25
C THR A 295 5.62 15.20 1.10
N THR A 296 5.90 14.71 -0.10
CA THR A 296 6.47 15.47 -1.24
C THR A 296 5.47 15.79 -2.35
N ARG A 297 4.27 15.19 -2.36
CA ARG A 297 3.21 15.34 -3.39
C ARG A 297 3.61 14.84 -4.78
N ARG A 298 4.64 13.99 -4.88
CA ARG A 298 5.13 13.50 -6.17
C ARG A 298 4.07 12.70 -6.91
N ARG A 299 3.83 13.06 -8.17
CA ARG A 299 2.95 12.27 -9.05
C ARG A 299 3.60 10.93 -9.40
N SER A 300 4.91 10.90 -9.61
CA SER A 300 5.67 9.70 -9.96
C SER A 300 5.52 8.57 -8.93
N TYR A 301 5.46 8.87 -7.63
CA TYR A 301 5.25 7.86 -6.60
C TYR A 301 3.90 7.17 -6.72
N ARG A 302 2.87 7.91 -7.15
CA ARG A 302 1.54 7.36 -7.41
C ARG A 302 1.54 6.53 -8.68
N GLN A 303 2.09 7.10 -9.74
CA GLN A 303 2.22 6.46 -11.05
C GLN A 303 2.94 5.11 -10.98
N MET A 304 3.98 4.99 -10.14
CA MET A 304 4.77 3.76 -9.99
C MET A 304 4.36 2.87 -8.81
N GLY A 305 3.21 3.09 -8.19
CA GLY A 305 2.69 2.14 -7.20
C GLY A 305 3.30 2.26 -5.79
N TYR A 306 3.94 3.39 -5.46
CA TYR A 306 4.59 3.64 -4.16
C TYR A 306 3.75 4.49 -3.20
N CYS A 307 2.68 5.14 -3.66
CA CYS A 307 1.80 5.95 -2.79
C CYS A 307 0.40 6.08 -3.38
N ARG A 308 -0.65 5.65 -2.68
CA ARG A 308 -2.03 5.81 -3.16
C ARG A 308 -2.46 7.28 -3.29
N ASN A 309 -3.39 7.54 -4.21
CA ASN A 309 -4.04 8.84 -4.31
C ASN A 309 -4.91 9.15 -3.09
N GLY A 310 -5.03 10.44 -2.77
CA GLY A 310 -5.87 10.96 -1.70
C GLY A 310 -5.10 11.60 -0.56
N THR A 311 -5.68 12.64 0.04
CA THR A 311 -5.03 13.39 1.12
C THR A 311 -4.82 12.55 2.39
N LYS A 312 -5.54 11.42 2.52
CA LYS A 312 -5.33 10.42 3.58
C LYS A 312 -3.87 9.95 3.65
N PHE A 313 -3.24 9.66 2.52
CA PHE A 313 -1.85 9.14 2.45
C PHE A 313 -0.79 10.23 2.65
N ARG A 314 -1.20 11.43 3.05
CA ARG A 314 -0.33 12.57 3.31
C ARG A 314 -0.43 13.06 4.75
N ASN A 315 -1.17 12.31 5.57
CA ASN A 315 -1.42 12.61 6.97
C ASN A 315 -1.44 11.31 7.76
N THR A 316 -0.38 11.03 8.51
CA THR A 316 -0.29 9.87 9.42
C THR A 316 -1.51 9.72 10.33
N TRP A 317 -2.14 10.81 10.76
CA TRP A 317 -3.32 10.80 11.62
C TRP A 317 -4.61 10.34 10.93
N ALA A 318 -4.61 10.29 9.60
CA ALA A 318 -5.71 9.77 8.80
C ALA A 318 -5.49 8.30 8.41
N LEU A 319 -4.33 7.72 8.71
CA LEU A 319 -4.00 6.33 8.42
C LEU A 319 -4.45 5.42 9.55
N PHE A 320 -5.20 4.39 9.20
CA PHE A 320 -5.59 3.32 10.12
C PHE A 320 -4.75 2.08 9.79
N SER A 321 -4.11 1.51 10.80
CA SER A 321 -3.33 0.28 10.62
C SER A 321 -4.22 -0.95 10.72
N GLY A 322 -4.09 -1.85 9.74
CA GLY A 322 -4.70 -3.18 9.78
C GLY A 322 -3.89 -4.20 10.60
N SER A 323 -2.69 -3.83 11.07
CA SER A 323 -1.81 -4.70 11.86
C SER A 323 -1.51 -4.05 13.20
N PRO A 324 -2.41 -4.14 14.20
CA PRO A 324 -2.29 -3.42 15.47
C PRO A 324 -0.94 -3.56 16.17
N ALA A 325 -0.30 -4.73 16.07
CA ALA A 325 1.03 -5.03 16.62
C ALA A 325 2.19 -4.23 15.95
N PHE A 326 2.02 -3.80 14.71
CA PHE A 326 3.06 -3.13 13.93
C PHE A 326 2.69 -1.68 13.59
N SER A 327 1.57 -1.22 14.14
CA SER A 327 1.17 0.18 14.12
C SER A 327 2.12 1.02 14.96
N ASN A 328 2.44 2.22 14.49
CA ASN A 328 3.06 3.21 15.36
C ASN A 328 2.05 3.70 16.42
N GLN A 329 2.56 4.33 17.48
CA GLN A 329 1.70 4.82 18.57
C GLN A 329 0.70 5.89 18.09
N TRP A 330 1.06 6.66 17.05
CA TRP A 330 0.16 7.62 16.41
C TRP A 330 -1.08 6.94 15.82
N GLN A 331 -0.93 5.81 15.12
CA GLN A 331 -2.01 5.07 14.47
C GLN A 331 -2.94 4.39 15.48
N LEU A 332 -2.43 3.97 16.64
CA LEU A 332 -3.24 3.28 17.67
C LEU A 332 -3.93 4.23 18.63
N THR A 333 -3.22 5.26 19.07
CA THR A 333 -3.65 6.08 20.22
C THR A 333 -3.75 7.56 19.90
N GLY A 334 -3.24 8.01 18.75
CA GLY A 334 -3.08 9.43 18.46
C GLY A 334 -2.08 10.14 19.39
N ASN A 335 -1.18 9.40 20.06
CA ASN A 335 -0.15 9.98 20.93
C ASN A 335 1.25 9.81 20.35
N TYR A 336 2.14 10.71 20.74
CA TYR A 336 3.50 10.75 20.18
C TYR A 336 4.34 9.56 20.61
N GLY A 337 4.85 8.79 19.64
CA GLY A 337 5.79 7.70 19.87
C GLY A 337 6.12 6.90 18.61
N HIS A 338 7.41 6.61 18.44
CA HIS A 338 7.90 5.69 17.43
C HIS A 338 8.31 4.40 18.14
N SER A 339 7.80 3.28 17.67
CA SER A 339 8.31 1.99 18.11
C SER A 339 8.52 1.11 16.88
N ASP A 340 9.78 0.81 16.61
CA ASP A 340 10.19 -0.13 15.58
C ASP A 340 9.92 -1.55 16.09
N ASN A 341 8.64 -1.88 16.36
CA ASN A 341 8.22 -3.11 17.02
C ASN A 341 8.76 -4.35 16.30
N TYR A 342 8.90 -4.28 14.98
CA TYR A 342 9.47 -5.35 14.18
C TYR A 342 10.86 -5.78 14.64
N PHE A 343 11.65 -4.87 15.24
CA PHE A 343 12.96 -5.19 15.78
C PHE A 343 12.88 -6.20 16.92
N CYS A 344 11.89 -6.06 17.81
CA CYS A 344 11.64 -7.04 18.88
C CYS A 344 11.25 -8.41 18.31
N PHE A 345 10.47 -8.45 17.23
CA PHE A 345 10.09 -9.71 16.56
C PHE A 345 11.20 -10.31 15.70
N LEU A 346 12.18 -9.50 15.29
CA LEU A 346 13.37 -9.98 14.59
C LEU A 346 14.35 -10.66 15.56
N MET A 347 14.54 -10.07 16.74
CA MET A 347 15.54 -10.51 17.71
C MET A 347 15.03 -11.58 18.68
N CYS A 348 13.73 -11.60 18.99
CA CYS A 348 13.14 -12.51 19.97
C CYS A 348 12.11 -13.44 19.32
N ASP A 349 11.79 -14.54 20.01
CA ASP A 349 10.63 -15.35 19.65
C ASP A 349 9.33 -14.57 19.87
N TRP A 350 8.26 -14.98 19.18
CA TRP A 350 6.98 -14.29 19.19
C TRP A 350 6.41 -14.06 20.60
N LYS A 351 6.53 -15.04 21.51
CA LYS A 351 5.99 -14.93 22.87
C LYS A 351 6.77 -13.91 23.68
N THR A 352 8.09 -13.95 23.59
CA THR A 352 8.97 -12.98 24.25
C THR A 352 8.74 -11.57 23.71
N SER A 353 8.67 -11.38 22.39
CA SER A 353 8.37 -10.07 21.79
C SER A 353 7.03 -9.53 22.26
N TRP A 354 6.00 -10.39 22.35
CA TRP A 354 4.68 -9.97 22.81
C TRP A 354 4.69 -9.54 24.28
N SER A 355 5.38 -10.31 25.14
CA SER A 355 5.56 -9.95 26.55
C SER A 355 6.33 -8.64 26.70
N LEU A 356 7.42 -8.44 25.95
CA LEU A 356 8.23 -7.22 26.02
C LEU A 356 7.47 -5.97 25.56
N LEU A 357 6.62 -6.09 24.54
CA LEU A 357 5.94 -4.95 23.93
C LEU A 357 4.60 -4.62 24.58
N TYR A 358 3.85 -5.63 25.05
CA TYR A 358 2.43 -5.46 25.39
C TYR A 358 2.02 -5.97 26.77
N GLN A 359 2.88 -6.69 27.48
CA GLN A 359 2.57 -7.09 28.84
C GLN A 359 2.90 -5.92 29.78
N PRO A 360 1.90 -5.30 30.44
CA PRO A 360 2.18 -4.25 31.41
C PRO A 360 2.97 -4.86 32.57
N ILE A 361 4.18 -4.34 32.80
CA ILE A 361 4.94 -4.64 34.01
C ILE A 361 4.41 -3.76 35.14
N ASP A 362 4.08 -4.37 36.27
CA ASP A 362 3.73 -3.61 37.47
C ASP A 362 4.99 -3.04 38.15
N GLU A 363 4.83 -2.10 39.09
CA GLU A 363 5.97 -1.48 39.79
C GLU A 363 6.86 -2.50 40.52
N LYS A 364 6.32 -3.65 40.91
CA LYS A 364 7.03 -4.69 41.65
C LYS A 364 7.90 -5.50 40.69
N GLU A 365 7.39 -5.82 39.51
CA GLU A 365 8.13 -6.46 38.42
C GLU A 365 9.21 -5.53 37.87
N GLN A 366 8.90 -4.25 37.66
CA GLN A 366 9.88 -3.25 37.21
C GLN A 366 11.06 -3.14 38.18
N ARG A 367 10.79 -3.08 39.49
CA ARG A 367 11.86 -3.06 40.52
C ARG A 367 12.74 -4.31 40.49
N LYS A 368 12.18 -5.49 40.20
CA LYS A 368 12.96 -6.73 40.06
C LYS A 368 13.86 -6.70 38.82
N ILE A 369 13.31 -6.26 37.69
CA ILE A 369 14.06 -6.16 36.42
C ILE A 369 15.22 -5.18 36.56
N ASN A 370 14.99 -3.99 37.12
CA ASN A 370 16.04 -2.99 37.33
C ASN A 370 17.20 -3.54 38.17
N ARG A 371 16.89 -4.30 39.23
CA ARG A 371 17.91 -4.93 40.06
C ARG A 371 18.74 -5.97 39.30
N ILE A 372 18.12 -6.73 38.38
CA ILE A 372 18.83 -7.69 37.52
C ILE A 372 19.72 -6.95 36.52
N ILE A 373 19.22 -5.87 35.91
CA ILE A 373 20.00 -5.05 34.98
C ILE A 373 21.22 -4.45 35.67
N GLU A 374 21.06 -3.87 36.86
CA GLU A 374 22.18 -3.36 37.67
C GLU A 374 23.25 -4.43 37.91
N ILE A 375 22.84 -5.65 38.26
CA ILE A 375 23.76 -6.78 38.44
C ILE A 375 24.49 -7.09 37.13
N LEU A 376 23.77 -7.19 36.01
CA LEU A 376 24.35 -7.48 34.70
C LEU A 376 25.33 -6.40 34.22
N MET A 377 25.07 -5.13 34.54
CA MET A 377 25.98 -4.02 34.23
C MET A 377 27.24 -3.99 35.12
N THR A 378 27.24 -4.70 36.24
CA THR A 378 28.39 -4.79 37.16
C THR A 378 29.31 -5.99 36.89
N ILE A 379 28.99 -6.85 35.92
CA ILE A 379 29.87 -7.96 35.52
C ILE A 379 30.96 -7.38 34.59
N PRO A 380 32.26 -7.46 34.95
CA PRO A 380 33.33 -7.01 34.08
C PRO A 380 33.37 -7.88 32.81
N THR A 381 33.43 -7.25 31.64
CA THR A 381 33.61 -7.90 30.32
C THR A 381 34.91 -8.67 30.22
#